data_AF-A0A4Z1KEL3-F1
#
_entry.id   AF-A0A4Z1KEL3-F1
#
_cell.length_a   1.000
_cell.length_b   1.000
_cell.length_c   1.000
_cell.angle_alpha   90.00
_cell.angle_beta   90.00
_cell.angle_gamma   90.00
#
_symmetry.space_group_name_H-M   'P 1'
#
loop_
_entity.id
_entity.type
_entity.pdbx_description
1 polymer ?
#
loop_
_entity_poly.entity_id
_entity_poly.type
_entity_poly.pdbx_seq_one_letter_code
_entity_poly.pdbx_strand_id
1 'polypeptide(L)'
;MYQNLGPTVFPILFASVIARATHAILLWRLEKGEDIGVLDVLAVIWALSPIGGQASSRQMIISNKILLDPTQAYYIISTGSMPFLQFLPIVSWFSIVNAMFMSSVMGPPTTKSGPADIWGNVKIPYIERYENGSTPDSIGWFSVNSTNSIYSSLVRVPISGLDSSSIDSTYDMNLESPYLYLDCPVLYDSSQGTPDNVARFAHSGPDDNFPFRGLLGPLPNGVDPIGATGSGASIWSFDNNTERVNLDPASLTPRTFTYFSWGPTAGSNCTITSSNVEVTVTCRSSSTCVINKIRRSRLSHPPPAYSLLEIKTKPFPNPPGTNNNWWLFSAHFVNSMSDYGASDTTADQEYFFNLDDPLSSSMGINGVRYNAPIVANDVYAERLGQLMNTYWTCMNGLHTIFGGMTTMTAVMLGANLSDEKVVRVNSSTTVFRNRSIEVIQCHIG
;
A
#
# COMPACT_ATOMS: atom_id res chain seq x y z
N MET A 1 0.75 28.84 26.60
CA MET A 1 -0.25 29.62 27.37
C MET A 1 -0.05 31.14 27.29
N TYR A 2 1.16 31.67 27.05
CA TYR A 2 1.42 33.13 27.01
C TYR A 2 1.14 33.84 25.66
N GLN A 3 0.87 33.13 24.57
CA GLN A 3 0.65 33.75 23.24
C GLN A 3 -0.78 34.29 23.02
N ASN A 4 -1.75 33.94 23.88
CA ASN A 4 -3.16 34.33 23.71
C ASN A 4 -3.52 35.69 24.32
N LEU A 5 -2.58 36.33 25.03
CA LEU A 5 -2.82 37.59 25.75
C LEU A 5 -2.32 38.83 24.99
N GLY A 6 -1.44 38.68 24.00
CA GLY A 6 -0.91 39.80 23.20
C GLY A 6 -1.97 40.73 22.60
N PRO A 7 -3.00 40.23 21.89
CA PRO A 7 -4.02 41.06 21.25
C PRO A 7 -4.95 41.77 22.24
N THR A 8 -5.12 41.25 23.46
CA THR A 8 -6.01 41.84 24.47
C THR A 8 -5.25 42.78 25.40
N VAL A 9 -4.01 42.45 25.76
CA VAL A 9 -3.24 43.21 26.76
C VAL A 9 -2.75 44.54 26.20
N PHE A 10 -2.29 44.60 24.95
CA PHE A 10 -1.74 45.85 24.40
C PHE A 10 -2.78 46.99 24.28
N PRO A 11 -3.97 46.80 23.70
CA PRO A 11 -4.98 47.86 23.64
C PRO A 11 -5.49 48.27 25.02
N ILE A 12 -5.58 47.32 25.97
CA ILE A 12 -5.98 47.59 27.35
C ILE A 12 -4.92 48.41 28.08
N LEU A 13 -3.64 48.04 27.96
CA LEU A 13 -2.55 48.80 28.56
C LEU A 13 -2.43 50.19 27.94
N PHE A 14 -2.48 50.30 26.61
CA PHE A 14 -2.46 51.59 25.90
C PHE A 14 -3.62 52.49 26.33
N ALA A 15 -4.85 51.98 26.34
CA ALA A 15 -6.02 52.74 26.81
C ALA A 15 -5.88 53.15 28.28
N SER A 16 -5.33 52.28 29.14
CA SER A 16 -5.12 52.59 30.56
C SER A 16 -4.10 53.71 30.78
N VAL A 17 -3.01 53.72 30.00
CA VAL A 17 -1.96 54.74 30.08
C VAL A 17 -2.46 56.09 29.55
N ILE A 18 -3.12 56.09 28.40
CA ILE A 18 -3.69 57.30 27.80
C ILE A 18 -4.81 57.88 28.67
N ALA A 19 -5.68 57.05 29.24
CA ALA A 19 -6.72 57.52 30.15
C ALA A 19 -6.13 58.17 31.42
N ARG A 20 -5.09 57.56 32.03
CA ARG A 20 -4.43 58.14 33.20
C ARG A 20 -3.71 59.45 32.88
N ALA A 21 -3.04 59.52 31.73
CA ALA A 21 -2.36 60.73 31.28
C ALA A 21 -3.37 61.87 31.00
N THR A 22 -4.46 61.57 30.29
CA THR A 22 -5.51 62.55 29.96
C THR A 22 -6.20 63.07 31.22
N HIS A 23 -6.47 62.18 32.19
CA HIS A 23 -7.04 62.57 33.48
C HIS A 23 -6.13 63.50 34.29
N ALA A 24 -4.82 63.21 34.33
CA ALA A 24 -3.86 64.04 35.02
C ALA A 24 -3.73 65.44 34.38
N ILE A 25 -3.74 65.50 33.03
CA ILE A 25 -3.72 66.77 32.29
C ILE A 25 -4.99 67.58 32.53
N LEU A 26 -6.16 66.93 32.55
CA LEU A 26 -7.44 67.58 32.84
C LEU A 26 -7.44 68.22 34.23
N LEU A 27 -7.03 67.50 35.26
CA LEU A 27 -6.96 68.03 36.63
C LEU A 27 -5.96 69.19 36.75
N TRP A 28 -4.77 69.05 36.15
CA TRP A 28 -3.76 70.11 36.18
C TRP A 28 -4.23 71.40 35.48
N ARG A 29 -4.96 71.29 34.37
CA ARG A 29 -5.55 72.43 33.66
C ARG A 29 -6.70 73.06 34.45
N LEU A 30 -7.50 72.24 35.13
CA LEU A 30 -8.59 72.69 35.99
C LEU A 30 -8.07 73.52 37.17
N GLU A 31 -6.95 73.11 37.78
CA GLU A 31 -6.29 73.86 38.85
C GLU A 31 -5.68 75.21 38.40
N LYS A 32 -5.30 75.32 37.11
CA LYS A 32 -4.69 76.52 36.53
C LYS A 32 -5.71 77.57 36.04
N GLY A 33 -6.99 77.23 35.95
CA GLY A 33 -8.05 78.11 35.45
C GLY A 33 -8.07 78.23 33.92
N GLU A 34 -8.37 77.14 33.22
CA GLU A 34 -8.47 77.08 31.75
C GLU A 34 -9.90 77.34 31.25
N ASP A 35 -10.05 77.63 29.95
CA ASP A 35 -11.35 77.77 29.28
C ASP A 35 -12.16 76.47 29.33
N ILE A 36 -13.46 76.60 29.64
CA ILE A 36 -14.36 75.47 29.87
C ILE A 36 -14.50 74.55 28.65
N GLY A 37 -14.40 75.12 27.43
CA GLY A 37 -14.47 74.36 26.18
C GLY A 37 -13.29 73.39 25.99
N VAL A 38 -12.10 73.71 26.52
CA VAL A 38 -10.93 72.84 26.44
C VAL A 38 -11.05 71.69 27.45
N LEU A 39 -11.59 71.97 28.63
CA LEU A 39 -11.88 71.00 29.68
C LEU A 39 -12.93 69.97 29.23
N ASP A 40 -14.00 70.43 28.57
CA ASP A 40 -15.05 69.54 28.04
C ASP A 40 -14.50 68.57 26.99
N VAL A 41 -13.66 69.05 26.06
CA VAL A 41 -13.02 68.18 25.05
C VAL A 41 -12.11 67.14 25.69
N LEU A 42 -11.32 67.52 26.69
CA LEU A 42 -10.44 66.61 27.44
C LEU A 42 -11.25 65.56 28.23
N ALA A 43 -12.37 65.95 28.83
CA ALA A 43 -13.26 65.05 29.54
C ALA A 43 -13.91 64.01 28.60
N VAL A 44 -14.32 64.45 27.40
CA VAL A 44 -14.88 63.58 26.36
C VAL A 44 -13.84 62.58 25.86
N ILE A 45 -12.60 63.03 25.55
CA ILE A 45 -11.51 62.14 25.11
C ILE A 45 -11.15 61.11 26.20
N TRP A 46 -11.12 61.53 27.46
CA TRP A 46 -10.93 60.62 28.59
C TRP A 46 -12.05 59.56 28.68
N ALA A 47 -13.31 59.99 28.56
CA ALA A 47 -14.47 59.10 28.62
C ALA A 47 -14.56 58.13 27.43
N LEU A 48 -14.05 58.50 26.24
CA LEU A 48 -14.04 57.68 25.03
C LEU A 48 -12.85 56.71 24.93
N SER A 49 -11.84 56.84 25.77
CA SER A 49 -10.65 55.95 25.77
C SER A 49 -10.99 54.45 25.89
N PRO A 50 -11.99 54.01 26.70
CA PRO A 50 -12.41 52.61 26.75
C PRO A 50 -13.03 52.08 25.44
N ILE A 51 -13.66 52.96 24.65
CA ILE A 51 -14.36 52.59 23.41
C ILE A 51 -13.36 52.25 22.30
N GLY A 52 -12.24 52.96 22.23
CA GLY A 52 -11.16 52.68 21.27
C GLY A 52 -10.50 51.31 21.48
N GLY A 53 -10.32 50.88 22.73
CA GLY A 53 -9.77 49.55 23.05
C GLY A 53 -10.73 48.39 22.76
N GLN A 54 -12.05 48.64 22.87
CA GLN A 54 -13.08 47.68 22.53
C GLN A 54 -13.26 47.54 21.00
N ALA A 55 -13.12 48.62 20.25
CA ALA A 55 -13.22 48.62 18.79
C ALA A 55 -12.08 47.84 18.12
N SER A 56 -10.84 47.96 18.60
CA SER A 56 -9.69 47.23 18.06
C SER A 56 -9.77 45.72 18.33
N SER A 57 -10.33 45.32 19.46
CA SER A 57 -10.55 43.89 19.78
C SER A 57 -11.56 43.23 18.85
N ARG A 58 -12.56 43.97 18.38
CA ARG A 58 -13.58 43.49 17.44
C ARG A 58 -13.07 43.32 16.01
N GLN A 59 -11.90 43.87 15.70
CA GLN A 59 -11.26 43.72 14.38
C GLN A 59 -10.39 42.48 14.26
N MET A 60 -10.20 41.71 15.34
CA MET A 60 -9.40 40.49 15.33
C MET A 60 -10.30 39.26 15.25
N ILE A 61 -10.08 38.42 14.25
CA ILE A 61 -10.74 37.11 14.14
C ILE A 61 -9.70 36.01 14.33
N ILE A 62 -10.07 34.98 15.09
CA ILE A 62 -9.31 33.74 15.15
C ILE A 62 -9.64 32.98 13.88
N SER A 63 -8.64 32.75 13.05
CA SER A 63 -8.76 31.93 11.86
C SER A 63 -7.78 30.77 11.94
N ASN A 64 -8.21 29.63 11.42
CA ASN A 64 -7.31 28.52 11.22
C ASN A 64 -6.49 28.77 9.97
N LYS A 65 -5.17 28.79 10.11
CA LYS A 65 -4.24 28.77 8.99
C LYS A 65 -3.60 27.40 8.92
N ILE A 66 -3.62 26.82 7.74
CA ILE A 66 -2.95 25.56 7.47
C ILE A 66 -1.48 25.89 7.18
N LEU A 67 -0.59 25.40 8.03
CA LEU A 67 0.86 25.40 7.79
C LEU A 67 1.23 24.10 7.07
N LEU A 68 2.08 24.21 6.05
CA LEU A 68 2.62 23.08 5.30
C LEU A 68 4.08 22.90 5.69
N ASP A 69 4.37 21.93 6.55
CA ASP A 69 5.75 21.61 6.93
C ASP A 69 6.28 20.45 6.07
N PRO A 70 7.36 20.63 5.30
CA PRO A 70 7.94 19.55 4.51
C PRO A 70 8.63 18.55 5.45
N THR A 71 8.27 17.28 5.30
CA THR A 71 8.85 16.13 6.01
C THR A 71 9.20 15.04 5.00
N GLN A 72 10.11 14.13 5.35
CA GLN A 72 10.44 13.00 4.48
C GLN A 72 9.74 11.74 5.00
N ALA A 73 8.94 11.12 4.14
CA ALA A 73 8.44 9.78 4.38
C ALA A 73 9.14 8.78 3.46
N TYR A 74 9.27 7.57 3.97
CA TYR A 74 9.82 6.44 3.27
C TYR A 74 8.68 5.46 3.02
N TYR A 75 8.72 4.78 1.89
CA TYR A 75 7.88 3.64 1.57
C TYR A 75 8.65 2.63 0.72
N ILE A 76 8.19 1.39 0.70
CA ILE A 76 8.83 0.32 -0.06
C ILE A 76 8.35 0.25 -1.50
N ILE A 77 9.30 0.08 -2.41
CA ILE A 77 9.01 -0.34 -3.77
C ILE A 77 9.63 -1.72 -3.98
N SER A 78 8.81 -2.67 -4.43
CA SER A 78 9.31 -4.00 -4.80
C SER A 78 10.21 -3.85 -6.03
N THR A 79 11.51 -4.09 -5.86
CA THR A 79 12.48 -4.07 -6.96
C THR A 79 12.66 -5.45 -7.59
N GLY A 80 12.03 -6.48 -7.04
CA GLY A 80 12.19 -7.90 -7.42
C GLY A 80 13.55 -8.49 -7.09
N SER A 81 14.48 -7.74 -6.51
CA SER A 81 15.77 -8.26 -6.05
C SER A 81 15.63 -8.77 -4.60
N MET A 82 15.96 -10.04 -4.36
CA MET A 82 15.89 -10.69 -3.04
C MET A 82 17.30 -11.08 -2.53
N PRO A 83 18.22 -10.12 -2.29
CA PRO A 83 19.59 -10.42 -1.91
C PRO A 83 19.71 -11.13 -0.54
N PHE A 84 18.70 -11.00 0.32
CA PHE A 84 18.64 -11.63 1.64
C PHE A 84 18.61 -13.17 1.57
N LEU A 85 18.16 -13.76 0.46
CA LEU A 85 18.18 -15.22 0.25
C LEU A 85 19.60 -15.81 0.28
N GLN A 86 20.64 -14.97 0.19
CA GLN A 86 22.04 -15.38 0.32
C GLN A 86 22.48 -15.67 1.77
N PHE A 87 21.81 -15.07 2.76
CA PHE A 87 22.33 -14.99 4.13
C PHE A 87 21.46 -15.69 5.18
N LEU A 88 20.28 -16.19 4.81
CA LEU A 88 19.33 -16.79 5.75
C LEU A 88 19.06 -18.27 5.42
N PRO A 89 18.75 -19.11 6.44
CA PRO A 89 18.18 -20.43 6.21
C PRO A 89 16.84 -20.28 5.48
N ILE A 90 16.81 -20.68 4.21
CA ILE A 90 15.70 -20.48 3.26
C ILE A 90 14.38 -21.06 3.81
N VAL A 91 14.44 -22.20 4.50
CA VAL A 91 13.28 -22.91 5.06
C VAL A 91 12.56 -22.07 6.12
N SER A 92 13.30 -21.41 7.03
CA SER A 92 12.72 -20.57 8.07
C SER A 92 12.05 -19.32 7.49
N TRP A 93 12.59 -18.77 6.39
CA TRP A 93 12.04 -17.58 5.76
C TRP A 93 10.66 -17.82 5.15
N PHE A 94 10.55 -18.84 4.29
CA PHE A 94 9.29 -19.16 3.62
C PHE A 94 8.22 -19.64 4.59
N SER A 95 8.60 -20.25 5.72
CA SER A 95 7.65 -20.55 6.80
C SER A 95 7.00 -19.29 7.36
N ILE A 96 7.78 -18.21 7.54
CA ILE A 96 7.23 -16.92 8.00
C ILE A 96 6.35 -16.32 6.89
N VAL A 97 6.82 -16.27 5.63
CA VAL A 97 6.02 -15.78 4.49
C VAL A 97 4.67 -16.49 4.42
N ASN A 98 4.65 -17.81 4.54
CA ASN A 98 3.43 -18.61 4.51
C ASN A 98 2.49 -18.24 5.67
N ALA A 99 3.01 -18.04 6.88
CA ALA A 99 2.21 -17.57 8.01
C ALA A 99 1.62 -16.16 7.77
N MET A 100 2.37 -15.25 7.14
CA MET A 100 1.88 -13.91 6.78
C MET A 100 0.77 -13.99 5.74
N PHE A 101 0.98 -14.79 4.71
CA PHE A 101 0.01 -15.01 3.65
C PHE A 101 -1.30 -15.59 4.21
N MET A 102 -1.22 -16.69 4.96
CA MET A 102 -2.40 -17.35 5.52
C MET A 102 -3.15 -16.47 6.53
N SER A 103 -2.44 -15.72 7.38
CA SER A 103 -3.09 -14.77 8.31
C SER A 103 -3.84 -13.64 7.58
N SER A 104 -3.38 -13.25 6.40
CA SER A 104 -4.05 -12.25 5.56
C SER A 104 -5.28 -12.82 4.87
N VAL A 105 -5.18 -14.04 4.35
CA VAL A 105 -6.30 -14.77 3.73
C VAL A 105 -7.40 -15.04 4.76
N MET A 106 -7.03 -15.42 5.98
CA MET A 106 -7.96 -15.67 7.10
C MET A 106 -8.41 -14.38 7.82
N GLY A 107 -7.97 -13.21 7.37
CA GLY A 107 -8.35 -11.93 7.97
C GLY A 107 -9.86 -11.66 7.91
N PRO A 108 -10.40 -10.85 8.83
CA PRO A 108 -11.83 -10.55 8.86
C PRO A 108 -12.29 -9.79 7.61
N PRO A 109 -13.56 -9.92 7.17
CA PRO A 109 -14.11 -9.26 5.97
C PRO A 109 -13.90 -7.74 5.96
N THR A 110 -13.99 -7.10 7.14
CA THR A 110 -13.77 -5.66 7.31
C THR A 110 -12.35 -5.24 6.95
N THR A 111 -11.37 -6.10 7.19
CA THR A 111 -9.97 -5.81 6.83
C THR A 111 -9.68 -6.17 5.38
N LYS A 112 -10.32 -7.19 4.81
CA LYS A 112 -10.18 -7.54 3.38
C LYS A 112 -10.74 -6.44 2.47
N SER A 113 -11.91 -5.89 2.83
CA SER A 113 -12.58 -4.79 2.12
C SER A 113 -12.14 -3.39 2.54
N GLY A 114 -11.47 -3.25 3.70
CA GLY A 114 -11.02 -1.95 4.21
C GLY A 114 -9.83 -1.37 3.42
N PRO A 115 -9.45 -0.10 3.64
CA PRO A 115 -8.32 0.54 2.96
C PRO A 115 -6.93 0.16 3.51
N ALA A 116 -6.88 -0.48 4.67
CA ALA A 116 -5.64 -0.93 5.31
C ALA A 116 -5.66 -2.46 5.53
N ASP A 117 -4.48 -3.07 5.58
CA ASP A 117 -4.29 -4.48 5.93
C ASP A 117 -4.34 -4.73 7.45
N ILE A 118 -4.19 -5.99 7.88
CA ILE A 118 -4.22 -6.35 9.31
C ILE A 118 -3.05 -5.76 10.12
N TRP A 119 -2.01 -5.25 9.45
CA TRP A 119 -0.87 -4.56 10.07
C TRP A 119 -0.96 -3.03 9.96
N GLY A 120 -2.05 -2.49 9.40
CA GLY A 120 -2.27 -1.05 9.25
C GLY A 120 -1.57 -0.43 8.04
N ASN A 121 -1.06 -1.23 7.11
CA ASN A 121 -0.45 -0.72 5.88
C ASN A 121 -1.53 -0.43 4.82
N VAL A 122 -1.32 0.62 4.04
CA VAL A 122 -2.30 1.09 3.04
C VAL A 122 -2.36 0.16 1.83
N LYS A 123 -3.55 -0.30 1.44
CA LYS A 123 -3.74 -1.16 0.26
C LYS A 123 -4.07 -0.33 -0.98
N ILE A 124 -3.55 -0.72 -2.15
CA ILE A 124 -3.83 -0.03 -3.43
C ILE A 124 -4.89 -0.78 -4.21
N PRO A 125 -5.90 -0.07 -4.75
CA PRO A 125 -6.94 -0.68 -5.56
C PRO A 125 -6.48 -1.02 -6.99
N TYR A 126 -7.21 -1.92 -7.63
CA TYR A 126 -7.05 -2.16 -9.07
C TYR A 126 -7.47 -0.92 -9.86
N ILE A 127 -6.61 -0.44 -10.74
CA ILE A 127 -6.90 0.76 -11.54
C ILE A 127 -7.87 0.44 -12.69
N GLU A 128 -7.79 -0.80 -13.20
CA GLU A 128 -8.61 -1.30 -14.31
C GLU A 128 -10.12 -1.18 -14.02
N ARG A 129 -10.51 -1.28 -12.75
CA ARG A 129 -11.90 -1.08 -12.30
C ARG A 129 -12.39 0.37 -12.49
N TYR A 130 -11.50 1.34 -12.30
CA TYR A 130 -11.83 2.76 -12.48
C TYR A 130 -11.79 3.15 -13.95
N GLU A 131 -10.86 2.59 -14.73
CA GLU A 131 -10.79 2.82 -16.18
C GLU A 131 -12.08 2.36 -16.89
N ASN A 132 -12.69 1.28 -16.42
CA ASN A 132 -13.96 0.77 -16.98
C ASN A 132 -15.22 1.41 -16.39
N GLY A 133 -15.11 2.08 -15.23
CA GLY A 133 -16.28 2.50 -14.44
C GLY A 133 -16.44 4.02 -14.25
N SER A 134 -15.38 4.81 -14.40
CA SER A 134 -15.41 6.25 -14.15
C SER A 134 -14.54 7.03 -15.13
N THR A 135 -14.83 8.31 -15.30
CA THR A 135 -14.02 9.22 -16.11
C THR A 135 -12.95 9.88 -15.25
N PRO A 136 -11.70 9.96 -15.71
CA PRO A 136 -10.64 10.60 -14.95
C PRO A 136 -10.80 12.13 -14.91
N ASP A 137 -10.20 12.76 -13.91
CA ASP A 137 -9.99 14.22 -13.81
C ASP A 137 -9.22 14.74 -15.04
N SER A 138 -9.20 16.07 -15.25
CA SER A 138 -8.43 16.72 -16.34
C SER A 138 -6.93 16.38 -16.37
N ILE A 139 -6.38 15.91 -15.26
CA ILE A 139 -4.98 15.51 -15.08
C ILE A 139 -4.81 13.98 -15.08
N GLY A 140 -5.86 13.22 -15.39
CA GLY A 140 -5.82 11.75 -15.50
C GLY A 140 -5.94 11.00 -14.17
N TRP A 141 -6.43 11.65 -13.11
CA TRP A 141 -6.62 11.02 -11.80
C TRP A 141 -8.03 10.47 -11.64
N PHE A 142 -8.16 9.26 -11.11
CA PHE A 142 -9.43 8.69 -10.68
C PHE A 142 -9.63 8.90 -9.18
N SER A 143 -10.83 9.32 -8.79
CA SER A 143 -11.20 9.40 -7.37
C SER A 143 -11.52 8.01 -6.82
N VAL A 144 -10.86 7.65 -5.72
CA VAL A 144 -11.02 6.36 -5.05
C VAL A 144 -12.02 6.52 -3.91
N ASN A 145 -13.09 5.71 -3.92
CA ASN A 145 -14.00 5.59 -2.79
C ASN A 145 -13.64 4.34 -2.00
N SER A 146 -13.13 4.53 -0.77
CA SER A 146 -12.63 3.45 0.09
C SER A 146 -13.69 2.40 0.45
N THR A 147 -14.98 2.70 0.34
CA THR A 147 -16.09 1.81 0.72
C THR A 147 -16.44 0.74 -0.32
N ASN A 148 -16.08 0.94 -1.60
CA ASN A 148 -16.40 0.01 -2.69
C ASN A 148 -15.16 -0.34 -3.54
N SER A 149 -13.99 -0.28 -2.93
CA SER A 149 -12.71 -0.53 -3.60
C SER A 149 -12.29 -1.99 -3.47
N ILE A 150 -11.97 -2.62 -4.59
CA ILE A 150 -11.30 -3.92 -4.63
C ILE A 150 -9.79 -3.69 -4.71
N TYR A 151 -9.06 -4.26 -3.75
CA TYR A 151 -7.62 -4.06 -3.61
C TYR A 151 -6.81 -5.05 -4.44
N SER A 152 -5.62 -4.66 -4.90
CA SER A 152 -4.75 -5.54 -5.69
C SER A 152 -4.03 -6.59 -4.85
N SER A 153 -3.98 -6.43 -3.53
CA SER A 153 -3.36 -7.33 -2.56
C SER A 153 -4.02 -7.18 -1.19
N LEU A 154 -3.95 -8.24 -0.36
CA LEU A 154 -4.43 -8.23 1.03
C LEU A 154 -3.41 -7.65 2.00
N VAL A 155 -2.14 -7.68 1.63
CA VAL A 155 -1.02 -7.10 2.39
C VAL A 155 -0.36 -6.02 1.57
N ARG A 156 0.07 -4.94 2.21
CA ARG A 156 0.79 -3.91 1.48
C ARG A 156 1.91 -3.25 2.26
N VAL A 157 2.56 -2.34 1.54
CA VAL A 157 3.78 -1.64 1.86
C VAL A 157 3.59 -0.71 3.07
N PRO A 158 4.42 -0.88 4.10
CA PRO A 158 4.46 0.04 5.23
C PRO A 158 5.01 1.41 4.82
N ILE A 159 4.46 2.45 5.45
CA ILE A 159 4.93 3.83 5.35
C ILE A 159 5.56 4.22 6.69
N SER A 160 6.69 4.93 6.64
CA SER A 160 7.37 5.42 7.85
C SER A 160 7.96 6.81 7.65
N GLY A 161 8.37 7.44 8.75
CA GLY A 161 8.79 8.84 8.81
C GLY A 161 7.67 9.82 9.15
N LEU A 162 6.49 9.32 9.54
CA LEU A 162 5.35 10.13 9.93
C LEU A 162 5.35 10.37 11.45
N ASP A 163 5.31 11.63 11.86
CA ASP A 163 5.26 12.03 13.27
C ASP A 163 3.83 11.89 13.82
N SER A 164 3.59 10.89 14.66
CA SER A 164 2.28 10.59 15.25
C SER A 164 1.94 11.48 16.45
N SER A 165 2.81 12.40 16.86
CA SER A 165 2.65 13.17 18.10
C SER A 165 1.58 14.27 18.03
N SER A 166 1.11 14.67 16.84
CA SER A 166 0.05 15.68 16.71
C SER A 166 -1.23 15.10 16.13
N ILE A 167 -2.30 15.13 16.93
CA ILE A 167 -3.64 14.63 16.58
C ILE A 167 -4.25 15.38 15.36
N ASP A 168 -3.79 16.60 15.09
CA ASP A 168 -4.33 17.49 14.05
C ASP A 168 -3.45 17.60 12.79
N SER A 169 -2.45 16.74 12.63
CA SER A 169 -1.67 16.70 11.38
C SER A 169 -2.21 15.67 10.40
N THR A 170 -2.46 16.10 9.16
CA THR A 170 -2.65 15.18 8.03
C THR A 170 -1.43 15.24 7.12
N TYR A 171 -1.02 14.10 6.62
CA TYR A 171 0.13 13.94 5.74
C TYR A 171 -0.36 13.55 4.36
N ASP A 172 -0.06 14.37 3.36
CA ASP A 172 -0.41 14.10 1.97
C ASP A 172 0.85 13.78 1.16
N MET A 173 0.83 12.65 0.47
CA MET A 173 1.97 12.13 -0.29
C MET A 173 1.55 11.36 -1.54
N ASN A 174 2.42 11.37 -2.56
CA ASN A 174 2.25 10.55 -3.75
C ASN A 174 3.20 9.36 -3.70
N LEU A 175 2.67 8.17 -4.00
CA LEU A 175 3.42 6.92 -4.02
C LEU A 175 3.28 6.25 -5.37
N GLU A 176 4.33 5.55 -5.76
CA GLU A 176 4.32 4.65 -6.91
C GLU A 176 4.32 3.21 -6.45
N SER A 177 3.53 2.36 -7.10
CA SER A 177 3.52 0.94 -6.79
C SER A 177 3.20 0.08 -8.00
N PRO A 178 4.02 -0.95 -8.27
CA PRO A 178 3.69 -2.01 -9.21
C PRO A 178 2.82 -3.09 -8.56
N TYR A 179 1.96 -3.73 -9.34
CA TYR A 179 1.34 -5.01 -8.99
C TYR A 179 1.10 -5.86 -10.25
N LEU A 180 0.91 -7.16 -10.04
CA LEU A 180 0.55 -8.11 -11.08
C LEU A 180 -0.95 -8.02 -11.37
N TYR A 181 -1.30 -7.85 -12.64
CA TYR A 181 -2.66 -7.92 -13.13
C TYR A 181 -2.83 -9.20 -13.95
N LEU A 182 -3.89 -9.94 -13.65
CA LEU A 182 -4.17 -11.24 -14.26
C LEU A 182 -5.40 -11.14 -15.15
N ASP A 183 -5.34 -11.78 -16.30
CA ASP A 183 -6.48 -12.03 -17.17
C ASP A 183 -6.62 -13.54 -17.41
N CYS A 184 -7.73 -14.13 -16.98
CA CYS A 184 -7.98 -15.57 -16.99
C CYS A 184 -9.23 -15.89 -17.84
N PRO A 185 -9.12 -15.88 -19.18
CA PRO A 185 -10.27 -16.09 -20.06
C PRO A 185 -10.84 -17.51 -20.03
N VAL A 186 -10.06 -18.50 -19.58
CA VAL A 186 -10.44 -19.92 -19.58
C VAL A 186 -10.36 -20.49 -18.17
N LEU A 187 -11.49 -21.03 -17.70
CA LEU A 187 -11.59 -21.81 -16.46
C LEU A 187 -11.93 -23.27 -16.79
N TYR A 188 -11.30 -24.20 -16.08
CA TYR A 188 -11.47 -25.64 -16.20
C TYR A 188 -12.18 -26.19 -14.96
N ASP A 189 -13.15 -27.08 -15.17
CA ASP A 189 -13.80 -27.83 -14.09
C ASP A 189 -12.98 -29.09 -13.76
N SER A 190 -12.94 -29.45 -12.48
CA SER A 190 -12.43 -30.71 -11.92
C SER A 190 -12.94 -31.97 -12.59
N SER A 191 -14.14 -31.91 -13.17
CA SER A 191 -14.77 -33.03 -13.88
C SER A 191 -14.24 -33.23 -15.31
N GLN A 192 -13.64 -32.19 -15.91
CA GLN A 192 -12.99 -32.31 -17.20
C GLN A 192 -11.59 -32.85 -16.94
N GLY A 193 -11.40 -34.15 -17.22
CA GLY A 193 -10.10 -34.79 -17.15
C GLY A 193 -9.05 -33.84 -17.73
N THR A 194 -7.99 -33.61 -16.95
CA THR A 194 -6.87 -32.77 -17.33
C THR A 194 -6.49 -33.10 -18.78
N PRO A 195 -6.28 -32.12 -19.70
CA PRO A 195 -5.80 -32.42 -21.04
C PRO A 195 -4.65 -33.44 -20.93
N ASP A 196 -4.62 -34.51 -21.73
CA ASP A 196 -3.68 -35.64 -21.56
C ASP A 196 -2.19 -35.23 -21.45
N ASN A 197 -1.86 -34.01 -21.85
CA ASN A 197 -0.58 -33.31 -21.69
C ASN A 197 -0.32 -32.71 -20.28
N VAL A 198 -1.23 -32.91 -19.31
CA VAL A 198 -1.16 -32.47 -17.89
C VAL A 198 -0.97 -33.70 -16.97
N ALA A 199 -0.63 -34.85 -17.55
CA ALA A 199 -0.52 -36.13 -16.87
C ALA A 199 0.49 -36.12 -15.69
N ARG A 200 -0.06 -36.32 -14.48
CA ARG A 200 0.58 -36.89 -13.27
C ARG A 200 1.99 -36.37 -12.92
N PHE A 201 2.04 -35.28 -12.15
CA PHE A 201 3.23 -34.93 -11.35
C PHE A 201 3.28 -35.83 -10.10
N ALA A 202 4.33 -36.64 -9.98
CA ALA A 202 4.53 -37.52 -8.82
C ALA A 202 5.20 -36.76 -7.66
N HIS A 203 4.79 -37.04 -6.43
CA HIS A 203 5.42 -36.63 -5.15
C HIS A 203 6.84 -37.21 -4.93
N SER A 204 7.62 -37.45 -5.98
CA SER A 204 8.99 -37.96 -5.82
C SER A 204 9.93 -36.79 -5.54
N GLY A 205 10.05 -36.42 -4.27
CA GLY A 205 11.09 -35.51 -3.81
C GLY A 205 12.47 -36.18 -3.95
N PRO A 206 13.51 -35.43 -4.33
CA PRO A 206 14.86 -35.79 -3.95
C PRO A 206 15.08 -35.28 -2.51
N ASP A 207 15.17 -36.19 -1.56
CA ASP A 207 15.69 -35.97 -0.20
C ASP A 207 15.33 -34.62 0.47
N ASP A 208 14.17 -34.56 1.13
CA ASP A 208 13.81 -33.72 2.29
C ASP A 208 14.23 -32.22 2.40
N ASN A 209 14.78 -31.54 1.39
CA ASN A 209 15.29 -30.17 1.60
C ASN A 209 15.26 -29.18 0.41
N PHE A 210 14.68 -29.51 -0.75
CA PHE A 210 14.53 -28.54 -1.86
C PHE A 210 13.17 -28.67 -2.57
N PRO A 211 12.46 -27.57 -2.89
CA PRO A 211 11.18 -27.66 -3.57
C PRO A 211 11.35 -28.11 -5.03
N PHE A 212 10.74 -29.27 -5.28
CA PHE A 212 10.44 -30.03 -6.49
C PHE A 212 10.70 -29.38 -7.86
N ARG A 213 11.60 -30.00 -8.64
CA ARG A 213 11.70 -29.87 -10.10
C ARG A 213 10.71 -30.85 -10.73
N GLY A 214 9.69 -30.36 -11.45
CA GLY A 214 8.76 -31.22 -12.19
C GLY A 214 9.53 -32.10 -13.20
N LEU A 215 9.36 -33.41 -13.10
CA LEU A 215 10.04 -34.42 -13.92
C LEU A 215 9.41 -34.56 -15.32
N LEU A 216 9.15 -33.45 -16.00
CA LEU A 216 9.11 -33.49 -17.46
C LEU A 216 10.51 -33.10 -17.89
N GLY A 217 11.30 -34.09 -18.31
CA GLY A 217 12.35 -33.79 -19.29
C GLY A 217 11.74 -33.04 -20.48
N PRO A 218 12.55 -32.37 -21.30
CA PRO A 218 12.07 -31.51 -22.37
C PRO A 218 10.90 -32.16 -23.10
N LEU A 219 9.79 -31.41 -23.22
CA LEU A 219 8.67 -31.83 -24.06
C LEU A 219 9.21 -32.21 -25.46
N PRO A 220 8.49 -32.98 -26.29
CA PRO A 220 8.97 -33.42 -27.61
C PRO A 220 9.45 -32.29 -28.54
N ASN A 221 9.12 -31.04 -28.22
CA ASN A 221 9.51 -29.79 -28.86
C ASN A 221 10.70 -29.06 -28.19
N GLY A 222 11.37 -29.65 -27.20
CA GLY A 222 12.55 -29.08 -26.52
C GLY A 222 12.26 -28.01 -25.46
N VAL A 223 11.01 -27.84 -25.04
CA VAL A 223 10.61 -26.84 -24.04
C VAL A 223 10.57 -27.46 -22.65
N ASP A 224 11.27 -26.86 -21.69
CA ASP A 224 11.22 -27.23 -20.25
C ASP A 224 10.13 -26.38 -19.56
N PRO A 225 8.91 -26.92 -19.31
CA PRO A 225 7.89 -26.18 -18.59
C PRO A 225 8.36 -25.86 -17.17
N ILE A 226 8.24 -24.59 -16.77
CA ILE A 226 8.61 -24.15 -15.42
C ILE A 226 7.36 -24.01 -14.58
N GLY A 227 7.27 -24.86 -13.58
CA GLY A 227 6.18 -24.91 -12.63
C GLY A 227 6.54 -25.67 -11.38
N ALA A 228 5.62 -25.63 -10.43
CA ALA A 228 5.73 -26.35 -9.20
C ALA A 228 4.38 -26.97 -8.85
N THR A 229 4.44 -28.13 -8.21
CA THR A 229 3.27 -28.80 -7.68
C THR A 229 3.44 -28.92 -6.18
N GLY A 230 2.53 -28.27 -5.46
CA GLY A 230 2.37 -28.40 -4.01
C GLY A 230 1.25 -29.38 -3.67
N SER A 231 1.00 -29.55 -2.39
CA SER A 231 0.00 -30.51 -1.94
C SER A 231 -1.45 -30.03 -2.13
N GLY A 232 -1.70 -28.72 -2.23
CA GLY A 232 -3.02 -28.12 -2.49
C GLY A 232 -3.24 -27.54 -3.90
N ALA A 233 -2.16 -27.28 -4.67
CA ALA A 233 -2.25 -26.71 -6.02
C ALA A 233 -1.03 -27.02 -6.89
N SER A 234 -1.17 -26.83 -8.20
CA SER A 234 -0.09 -26.84 -9.18
C SER A 234 -0.12 -25.57 -10.01
N ILE A 235 1.05 -25.05 -10.39
CA ILE A 235 1.17 -23.88 -11.25
C ILE A 235 2.29 -24.14 -12.24
N TRP A 236 2.08 -23.82 -13.52
CA TRP A 236 3.12 -23.98 -14.54
C TRP A 236 2.98 -22.99 -15.68
N SER A 237 4.09 -22.73 -16.35
CA SER A 237 4.20 -21.87 -17.52
C SER A 237 4.89 -22.65 -18.63
N PHE A 238 4.31 -22.66 -19.83
CA PHE A 238 4.91 -23.27 -21.02
C PHE A 238 5.96 -22.37 -21.69
N ASP A 239 6.09 -21.13 -21.24
CA ASP A 239 7.11 -20.23 -21.75
C ASP A 239 8.54 -20.68 -21.40
N ASN A 240 9.45 -20.65 -22.39
CA ASN A 240 10.87 -20.93 -22.18
C ASN A 240 11.52 -19.84 -21.32
N ASN A 241 11.84 -20.21 -20.09
CA ASN A 241 12.33 -19.26 -19.10
C ASN A 241 13.73 -18.73 -19.39
N THR A 242 14.62 -19.59 -19.88
CA THR A 242 16.01 -19.21 -20.18
C THR A 242 16.07 -18.20 -21.33
N GLU A 243 15.18 -18.36 -22.30
CA GLU A 243 15.04 -17.41 -23.41
C GLU A 243 14.45 -16.09 -22.94
N ARG A 244 13.31 -16.12 -22.23
CA ARG A 244 12.63 -14.91 -21.72
C ARG A 244 13.52 -14.04 -20.83
N VAL A 245 14.35 -14.69 -20.03
CA VAL A 245 15.32 -14.02 -19.14
C VAL A 245 16.43 -13.27 -19.90
N ASN A 246 16.67 -13.61 -21.16
CA ASN A 246 17.68 -12.98 -22.00
C ASN A 246 17.09 -12.13 -23.14
N LEU A 247 15.77 -12.14 -23.32
CA LEU A 247 15.07 -11.28 -24.27
C LEU A 247 15.03 -9.82 -23.77
N ASP A 248 15.05 -8.89 -24.72
CA ASP A 248 14.86 -7.47 -24.44
C ASP A 248 13.43 -7.24 -23.91
N PRO A 249 13.22 -6.48 -22.81
CA PRO A 249 11.89 -6.25 -22.26
C PRO A 249 10.85 -5.73 -23.26
N ALA A 250 11.27 -4.99 -24.31
CA ALA A 250 10.40 -4.51 -25.38
C ALA A 250 9.82 -5.60 -26.28
N SER A 251 10.52 -6.74 -26.38
CA SER A 251 10.14 -7.88 -27.23
C SER A 251 9.31 -8.94 -26.51
N LEU A 252 9.12 -8.81 -25.19
CA LEU A 252 8.43 -9.81 -24.39
C LEU A 252 6.92 -9.76 -24.62
N THR A 253 6.33 -10.94 -24.80
CA THR A 253 4.89 -11.14 -24.68
C THR A 253 4.51 -11.38 -23.21
N PRO A 254 3.29 -11.00 -22.78
CA PRO A 254 2.80 -11.34 -21.45
C PRO A 254 2.92 -12.84 -21.15
N ARG A 255 3.35 -13.20 -19.94
CA ARG A 255 3.58 -14.61 -19.55
C ARG A 255 2.24 -15.32 -19.39
N THR A 256 2.10 -16.47 -20.03
CA THR A 256 0.93 -17.34 -19.85
C THR A 256 1.25 -18.47 -18.89
N PHE A 257 0.36 -18.72 -17.94
CA PHE A 257 0.51 -19.80 -16.98
C PHE A 257 -0.84 -20.47 -16.73
N THR A 258 -0.77 -21.74 -16.38
CA THR A 258 -1.92 -22.50 -15.90
C THR A 258 -1.79 -22.68 -14.41
N TYR A 259 -2.86 -22.38 -13.69
CA TYR A 259 -3.01 -22.68 -12.27
C TYR A 259 -4.06 -23.76 -12.13
N PHE A 260 -3.73 -24.81 -11.38
CA PHE A 260 -4.59 -25.94 -11.12
C PHE A 260 -4.71 -26.14 -9.61
N SER A 261 -5.93 -26.38 -9.13
CA SER A 261 -6.18 -26.62 -7.71
C SER A 261 -6.84 -27.98 -7.54
N TRP A 262 -6.51 -28.72 -6.48
CA TRP A 262 -7.05 -30.07 -6.26
C TRP A 262 -8.54 -30.12 -5.84
N GLY A 263 -9.30 -29.03 -6.03
CA GLY A 263 -10.70 -28.85 -5.63
C GLY A 263 -11.69 -28.62 -6.81
N PRO A 264 -12.94 -28.17 -6.54
CA PRO A 264 -14.07 -28.18 -7.51
C PRO A 264 -13.94 -27.21 -8.69
N THR A 265 -13.14 -26.14 -8.60
CA THR A 265 -12.69 -25.38 -9.78
C THR A 265 -11.24 -25.74 -10.02
N ALA A 266 -11.02 -26.65 -10.97
CA ALA A 266 -9.75 -27.34 -11.00
C ALA A 266 -8.68 -26.63 -11.80
N GLY A 267 -8.98 -25.65 -12.65
CA GLY A 267 -7.89 -24.85 -13.19
C GLY A 267 -8.29 -23.61 -13.95
N SER A 268 -7.27 -22.85 -14.33
CA SER A 268 -7.40 -21.64 -15.13
C SER A 268 -6.17 -21.46 -16.00
N ASN A 269 -6.37 -20.92 -17.20
CA ASN A 269 -5.26 -20.43 -18.03
C ASN A 269 -5.29 -18.91 -18.01
N CYS A 270 -4.21 -18.32 -17.50
CA CYS A 270 -4.12 -16.91 -17.17
C CYS A 270 -2.89 -16.26 -17.80
N THR A 271 -3.02 -14.98 -18.10
CA THR A 271 -1.94 -14.13 -18.60
C THR A 271 -1.55 -13.11 -17.54
N ILE A 272 -0.24 -12.94 -17.30
CA ILE A 272 0.31 -11.99 -16.32
C ILE A 272 0.80 -10.73 -17.02
N THR A 273 0.34 -9.58 -16.53
CA THR A 273 0.87 -8.26 -16.89
C THR A 273 1.22 -7.46 -15.63
N SER A 274 2.09 -6.47 -15.77
CA SER A 274 2.44 -5.54 -14.69
C SER A 274 1.72 -4.21 -14.86
N SER A 275 0.99 -3.82 -13.83
CA SER A 275 0.34 -2.52 -13.74
C SER A 275 1.12 -1.63 -12.78
N ASN A 276 1.66 -0.53 -13.30
CA ASN A 276 2.35 0.50 -12.51
C ASN A 276 1.40 1.68 -12.28
N VAL A 277 1.17 2.03 -11.02
CA VAL A 277 0.24 3.10 -10.64
C VAL A 277 0.88 4.11 -9.72
N GLU A 278 0.44 5.35 -9.85
CA GLU A 278 0.67 6.42 -8.89
C GLU A 278 -0.60 6.63 -8.07
N VAL A 279 -0.44 6.77 -6.76
CA VAL A 279 -1.53 6.99 -5.81
C VAL A 279 -1.25 8.19 -4.93
N THR A 280 -2.29 8.95 -4.62
CA THR A 280 -2.24 9.96 -3.57
C THR A 280 -2.78 9.37 -2.28
N VAL A 281 -1.93 9.35 -1.26
CA VAL A 281 -2.21 8.81 0.07
C VAL A 281 -2.33 9.96 1.05
N THR A 282 -3.39 9.92 1.85
CA THR A 282 -3.56 10.80 3.01
C THR A 282 -3.49 9.96 4.28
N CYS A 283 -2.58 10.31 5.17
CA CYS A 283 -2.37 9.63 6.43
C CYS A 283 -2.64 10.58 7.59
N ARG A 284 -3.43 10.16 8.58
CA ARG A 284 -3.52 10.85 9.87
C ARG A 284 -2.49 10.32 10.87
N SER A 285 -2.20 9.03 10.79
CA SER A 285 -1.11 8.32 11.47
C SER A 285 -0.47 7.34 10.48
N SER A 286 0.66 6.73 10.86
CA SER A 286 1.31 5.67 10.08
C SER A 286 0.43 4.45 9.79
N SER A 287 -0.62 4.22 10.58
CA SER A 287 -1.53 3.07 10.47
C SER A 287 -2.93 3.40 9.94
N THR A 288 -3.23 4.67 9.66
CA THR A 288 -4.57 5.15 9.23
C THR A 288 -4.53 5.81 7.85
N CYS A 289 -3.59 5.38 7.02
CA CYS A 289 -3.42 5.86 5.66
C CYS A 289 -4.54 5.36 4.73
N VAL A 290 -5.08 6.27 3.91
CA VAL A 290 -6.12 5.98 2.92
C VAL A 290 -5.72 6.57 1.57
N ILE A 291 -6.10 5.87 0.50
CA ILE A 291 -5.89 6.34 -0.88
C ILE A 291 -7.09 7.17 -1.32
N ASN A 292 -6.81 8.37 -1.81
CA ASN A 292 -7.83 9.29 -2.29
C ASN A 292 -7.92 9.30 -3.82
N LYS A 293 -6.77 9.16 -4.49
CA LYS A 293 -6.67 9.21 -5.95
C LYS A 293 -5.70 8.18 -6.48
N ILE A 294 -5.99 7.65 -7.67
CA ILE A 294 -5.13 6.70 -8.39
C ILE A 294 -5.03 7.09 -9.87
N ARG A 295 -3.87 6.83 -10.50
CA ARG A 295 -3.67 6.92 -11.95
C ARG A 295 -2.58 5.95 -12.42
N ARG A 296 -2.53 5.67 -13.72
CA ARG A 296 -1.38 4.97 -14.33
C ARG A 296 -0.12 5.82 -14.12
N SER A 297 1.00 5.19 -13.74
CA SER A 297 2.25 5.92 -13.54
C SER A 297 2.73 6.58 -14.84
N ARG A 298 3.30 7.77 -14.72
CA ARG A 298 3.89 8.52 -15.84
C ARG A 298 5.40 8.37 -15.91
N LEU A 299 6.00 7.67 -14.95
CA LEU A 299 7.42 7.40 -14.93
C LEU A 299 7.78 6.35 -15.99
N SER A 300 9.05 6.35 -16.39
CA SER A 300 9.55 5.41 -17.38
C SER A 300 9.58 4.00 -16.80
N HIS A 301 8.84 3.09 -17.41
CA HIS A 301 8.74 1.70 -16.97
C HIS A 301 8.98 0.72 -18.12
N PRO A 302 9.41 -0.51 -17.79
CA PRO A 302 9.35 -1.60 -18.75
C PRO A 302 7.92 -1.80 -19.27
N PRO A 303 7.75 -2.41 -20.45
CA PRO A 303 6.44 -2.73 -20.99
C PRO A 303 5.60 -3.59 -20.02
N PRO A 304 4.26 -3.54 -20.08
CA PRO A 304 3.39 -4.31 -19.19
C PRO A 304 3.63 -5.83 -19.23
N ALA A 305 4.17 -6.36 -20.33
CA ALA A 305 4.55 -7.77 -20.45
C ALA A 305 5.75 -8.15 -19.56
N TYR A 306 6.59 -7.20 -19.17
CA TYR A 306 7.70 -7.41 -18.26
C TYR A 306 7.22 -7.30 -16.81
N SER A 307 7.36 -8.37 -16.05
CA SER A 307 7.04 -8.39 -14.62
C SER A 307 8.26 -8.59 -13.75
N LEU A 308 8.13 -8.22 -12.47
CA LEU A 308 9.18 -8.46 -11.48
C LEU A 308 9.47 -9.96 -11.30
N LEU A 309 8.56 -10.84 -11.76
CA LEU A 309 8.76 -12.29 -11.82
C LEU A 309 9.75 -12.70 -12.92
N GLU A 310 10.00 -11.84 -13.92
CA GLU A 310 10.96 -12.09 -15.00
C GLU A 310 12.42 -11.76 -14.62
N ILE A 311 12.62 -11.05 -13.51
CA ILE A 311 13.96 -10.66 -13.05
C ILE A 311 14.78 -11.91 -12.70
N LYS A 312 16.03 -11.93 -13.15
CA LYS A 312 17.03 -12.97 -12.84
C LYS A 312 17.19 -13.13 -11.33
N THR A 313 16.98 -14.35 -10.83
CA THR A 313 17.22 -14.69 -9.43
C THR A 313 18.73 -14.73 -9.19
N LYS A 314 19.31 -13.76 -8.47
CA LYS A 314 20.72 -13.78 -8.04
C LYS A 314 20.82 -14.08 -6.54
N PRO A 315 21.69 -14.99 -6.05
CA PRO A 315 22.61 -15.93 -6.70
C PRO A 315 22.48 -17.33 -6.06
N PHE A 316 21.61 -18.18 -6.58
CA PHE A 316 21.67 -19.60 -6.21
C PHE A 316 22.85 -20.26 -6.93
N PRO A 317 23.70 -21.05 -6.25
CA PRO A 317 24.74 -21.82 -6.91
C PRO A 317 24.08 -23.01 -7.62
N ASN A 318 24.04 -22.92 -8.95
CA ASN A 318 23.69 -23.94 -9.96
C ASN A 318 22.23 -24.12 -10.44
N PRO A 319 22.01 -24.13 -11.78
CA PRO A 319 22.88 -23.60 -12.82
C PRO A 319 22.80 -22.06 -12.83
N PRO A 320 23.93 -21.35 -12.98
CA PRO A 320 23.94 -19.90 -13.11
C PRO A 320 23.23 -19.46 -14.41
N GLY A 321 22.22 -18.59 -14.27
CA GLY A 321 21.71 -17.79 -15.40
C GLY A 321 20.46 -18.29 -16.12
N THR A 322 19.79 -19.35 -15.65
CA THR A 322 18.59 -19.91 -16.33
C THR A 322 17.26 -19.65 -15.60
N ASN A 323 17.30 -19.26 -14.31
CA ASN A 323 16.11 -19.08 -13.49
C ASN A 323 15.83 -17.59 -13.18
N ASN A 324 14.55 -17.25 -13.15
CA ASN A 324 14.00 -15.97 -12.74
C ASN A 324 13.15 -16.14 -11.49
N ASN A 325 12.65 -15.02 -10.98
CA ASN A 325 11.79 -14.99 -9.81
C ASN A 325 10.51 -15.82 -9.96
N TRP A 326 10.00 -16.03 -11.18
CA TRP A 326 8.86 -16.92 -11.43
C TRP A 326 9.07 -18.32 -10.86
N TRP A 327 10.25 -18.91 -11.08
CA TRP A 327 10.56 -20.26 -10.58
C TRP A 327 10.45 -20.33 -9.06
N LEU A 328 11.05 -19.38 -8.35
CA LEU A 328 11.04 -19.35 -6.89
C LEU A 328 9.64 -19.04 -6.35
N PHE A 329 8.98 -18.04 -6.93
CA PHE A 329 7.63 -17.63 -6.55
C PHE A 329 6.63 -18.77 -6.71
N SER A 330 6.59 -19.40 -7.90
CA SER A 330 5.66 -20.49 -8.18
C SER A 330 5.82 -21.66 -7.21
N ALA A 331 7.06 -22.06 -6.93
CA ALA A 331 7.38 -23.13 -5.99
C ALA A 331 6.88 -22.87 -4.58
N HIS A 332 7.07 -21.66 -4.07
CA HIS A 332 6.69 -21.36 -2.69
C HIS A 332 5.21 -20.98 -2.55
N PHE A 333 4.62 -20.35 -3.57
CA PHE A 333 3.19 -20.01 -3.60
C PHE A 333 2.29 -21.25 -3.56
N VAL A 334 2.55 -22.28 -4.37
CA VAL A 334 1.71 -23.51 -4.31
C VAL A 334 1.92 -24.31 -3.04
N ASN A 335 3.09 -24.18 -2.40
CA ASN A 335 3.39 -24.84 -1.12
C ASN A 335 2.84 -24.10 0.09
N SER A 336 2.42 -22.83 -0.05
CA SER A 336 1.68 -22.17 1.03
C SER A 336 0.24 -22.68 1.14
N MET A 337 -0.26 -23.33 0.08
CA MET A 337 -1.58 -23.94 0.00
C MET A 337 -1.45 -25.43 0.35
N SER A 338 -1.36 -25.75 1.64
CA SER A 338 -1.21 -27.14 2.07
C SER A 338 -2.56 -27.85 2.20
N ASP A 339 -2.74 -28.93 1.44
CA ASP A 339 -3.75 -29.96 1.65
C ASP A 339 -3.04 -31.30 1.91
N TYR A 340 -3.48 -32.09 2.89
CA TYR A 340 -2.88 -33.40 3.20
C TYR A 340 -3.81 -34.53 2.74
N GLY A 341 -4.17 -34.52 1.46
CA GLY A 341 -4.85 -35.63 0.79
C GLY A 341 -6.26 -35.91 1.30
N ALA A 342 -6.92 -34.94 1.94
CA ALA A 342 -8.36 -35.00 2.14
C ALA A 342 -9.05 -34.42 0.90
N SER A 343 -10.22 -34.90 0.55
CA SER A 343 -11.05 -34.37 -0.54
C SER A 343 -11.61 -32.96 -0.26
N ASP A 344 -10.95 -32.20 0.61
CA ASP A 344 -11.46 -31.00 1.25
C ASP A 344 -10.83 -29.75 0.63
N THR A 345 -11.63 -28.71 0.48
CA THR A 345 -11.21 -27.44 -0.10
C THR A 345 -10.27 -26.69 0.84
N THR A 346 -9.14 -26.19 0.32
CA THR A 346 -8.21 -25.35 1.09
C THR A 346 -8.80 -23.95 1.33
N ALA A 347 -8.28 -23.24 2.34
CA ALA A 347 -8.74 -21.87 2.61
C ALA A 347 -8.50 -20.91 1.43
N ASP A 348 -7.40 -21.13 0.70
CA ASP A 348 -7.07 -20.36 -0.51
C ASP A 348 -8.01 -20.67 -1.67
N GLN A 349 -8.45 -21.94 -1.79
CA GLN A 349 -9.45 -22.34 -2.76
C GLN A 349 -10.81 -21.72 -2.43
N GLU A 350 -11.24 -21.79 -1.17
CA GLU A 350 -12.50 -21.18 -0.76
C GLU A 350 -12.47 -19.67 -0.94
N TYR A 351 -11.32 -19.01 -0.79
CA TYR A 351 -11.16 -17.59 -1.10
C TYR A 351 -11.55 -17.26 -2.55
N PHE A 352 -11.38 -18.18 -3.51
CA PHE A 352 -11.84 -17.99 -4.89
C PHE A 352 -13.35 -17.94 -5.02
N PHE A 353 -14.10 -18.60 -4.12
CA PHE A 353 -15.57 -18.68 -4.15
C PHE A 353 -16.21 -17.70 -3.17
N ASN A 354 -15.74 -17.68 -1.94
CA ASN A 354 -16.22 -16.89 -0.82
C ASN A 354 -15.08 -16.08 -0.19
N LEU A 355 -15.06 -14.78 -0.51
CA LEU A 355 -14.05 -13.85 -0.03
C LEU A 355 -14.17 -13.60 1.49
N ASP A 356 -15.40 -13.60 2.02
CA ASP A 356 -15.68 -13.23 3.41
C ASP A 356 -15.41 -14.38 4.38
N ASP A 357 -15.74 -15.61 3.97
CA ASP A 357 -15.52 -16.81 4.79
C ASP A 357 -14.76 -17.91 4.01
N PRO A 358 -13.42 -17.79 3.94
CA PRO A 358 -12.56 -18.75 3.28
C PRO A 358 -12.42 -20.06 4.08
N LEU A 359 -13.07 -20.21 5.23
CA LEU A 359 -13.01 -21.45 6.02
C LEU A 359 -14.36 -22.18 6.10
N SER A 360 -15.38 -21.65 5.42
CA SER A 360 -16.75 -22.17 5.43
C SER A 360 -16.83 -23.64 4.98
N SER A 361 -16.04 -24.04 3.98
CA SER A 361 -16.02 -25.39 3.41
C SER A 361 -14.95 -26.30 4.03
N SER A 362 -13.81 -25.74 4.46
CA SER A 362 -12.72 -26.51 5.12
C SER A 362 -13.11 -27.06 6.50
N MET A 363 -14.20 -26.56 7.08
CA MET A 363 -14.80 -27.06 8.34
C MET A 363 -16.05 -27.93 8.10
N GLY A 364 -16.29 -28.35 6.85
CA GLY A 364 -17.46 -29.13 6.46
C GLY A 364 -17.57 -30.47 7.18
N ILE A 365 -18.78 -30.79 7.65
CA ILE A 365 -19.13 -32.12 8.18
C ILE A 365 -19.03 -33.12 7.02
N ASN A 366 -18.25 -34.20 7.22
CA ASN A 366 -18.13 -35.33 6.29
C ASN A 366 -19.48 -35.69 5.64
N GLY A 367 -19.57 -35.59 4.31
CA GLY A 367 -20.71 -36.07 3.52
C GLY A 367 -21.65 -35.02 2.92
N VAL A 368 -21.44 -33.72 3.15
CA VAL A 368 -22.17 -32.67 2.42
C VAL A 368 -21.38 -32.29 1.17
N ARG A 369 -21.90 -32.64 -0.02
CA ARG A 369 -21.34 -32.13 -1.29
C ARG A 369 -21.53 -30.62 -1.34
N TYR A 370 -20.44 -29.88 -1.26
CA TYR A 370 -20.45 -28.44 -1.50
C TYR A 370 -20.55 -28.20 -3.02
N ASN A 371 -21.71 -27.75 -3.48
CA ASN A 371 -21.86 -27.22 -4.83
C ASN A 371 -21.28 -25.80 -4.82
N ALA A 372 -20.00 -25.68 -5.16
CA ALA A 372 -19.35 -24.38 -5.23
C ALA A 372 -20.10 -23.46 -6.22
N PRO A 373 -20.36 -22.20 -5.86
CA PRO A 373 -20.99 -21.25 -6.75
C PRO A 373 -20.11 -21.01 -7.98
N ILE A 374 -20.75 -20.89 -9.16
CA ILE A 374 -20.04 -20.56 -10.41
C ILE A 374 -19.50 -19.13 -10.28
N VAL A 375 -18.17 -19.00 -10.30
CA VAL A 375 -17.47 -17.71 -10.25
C VAL A 375 -17.23 -17.23 -11.68
N ALA A 376 -17.51 -15.96 -11.95
CA ALA A 376 -17.21 -15.36 -13.24
C ALA A 376 -15.68 -15.24 -13.44
N ASN A 377 -15.23 -15.36 -14.69
CA ASN A 377 -13.81 -15.40 -15.04
C ASN A 377 -13.03 -14.15 -14.55
N ASP A 378 -13.65 -12.98 -14.60
CA ASP A 378 -13.10 -11.71 -14.11
C ASP A 378 -12.91 -11.72 -12.59
N VAL A 379 -13.92 -12.17 -11.84
CA VAL A 379 -13.88 -12.28 -10.38
C VAL A 379 -12.82 -13.31 -9.94
N TYR A 380 -12.71 -14.42 -10.67
CA TYR A 380 -11.68 -15.43 -10.42
C TYR A 380 -10.26 -14.85 -10.65
N ALA A 381 -10.05 -14.17 -11.78
CA ALA A 381 -8.76 -13.56 -12.12
C ALA A 381 -8.31 -12.53 -11.07
N GLU A 382 -9.25 -11.72 -10.57
CA GLU A 382 -8.98 -10.75 -9.52
C GLU A 382 -8.59 -11.39 -8.19
N ARG A 383 -9.32 -12.43 -7.76
CA ARG A 383 -9.03 -13.14 -6.51
C ARG A 383 -7.70 -13.88 -6.58
N LEU A 384 -7.39 -14.55 -7.70
CA LEU A 384 -6.08 -15.15 -7.93
C LEU A 384 -4.97 -14.10 -7.97
N GLY A 385 -5.23 -12.96 -8.61
CA GLY A 385 -4.31 -11.83 -8.66
C GLY A 385 -4.02 -11.26 -7.28
N GLN A 386 -5.04 -11.13 -6.43
CA GLN A 386 -4.91 -10.72 -5.04
C GLN A 386 -4.02 -11.68 -4.25
N LEU A 387 -4.24 -13.00 -4.36
CA LEU A 387 -3.42 -13.99 -3.65
C LEU A 387 -1.96 -13.95 -4.13
N MET A 388 -1.74 -13.93 -5.45
CA MET A 388 -0.39 -13.87 -6.03
C MET A 388 0.36 -12.58 -5.63
N ASN A 389 -0.30 -11.42 -5.72
CA ASN A 389 0.28 -10.14 -5.29
C ASN A 389 0.56 -10.10 -3.80
N THR A 390 -0.32 -10.70 -2.99
CA THR A 390 -0.14 -10.78 -1.54
C THR A 390 1.10 -11.60 -1.21
N TYR A 391 1.20 -12.80 -1.77
CA TYR A 391 2.35 -13.68 -1.56
C TYR A 391 3.66 -13.02 -2.05
N TRP A 392 3.64 -12.43 -3.24
CA TRP A 392 4.79 -11.70 -3.80
C TRP A 392 5.23 -10.54 -2.91
N THR A 393 4.28 -9.79 -2.35
CA THR A 393 4.56 -8.68 -1.43
C THR A 393 5.18 -9.20 -0.13
N CYS A 394 4.63 -10.27 0.45
CA CYS A 394 5.19 -10.91 1.65
C CYS A 394 6.63 -11.40 1.42
N MET A 395 6.94 -11.97 0.24
CA MET A 395 8.30 -12.39 -0.11
C MET A 395 9.28 -11.22 -0.17
N ASN A 396 8.86 -10.05 -0.69
CA ASN A 396 9.74 -8.89 -0.87
C ASN A 396 9.80 -7.96 0.37
N GLY A 397 8.81 -8.01 1.26
CA GLY A 397 8.59 -7.00 2.32
C GLY A 397 8.64 -7.50 3.76
N LEU A 398 8.98 -8.78 4.01
CA LEU A 398 8.84 -9.46 5.31
C LEU A 398 9.24 -8.62 6.54
N HIS A 399 10.49 -8.12 6.57
CA HIS A 399 11.02 -7.38 7.73
C HIS A 399 10.28 -6.10 8.03
N THR A 400 9.76 -5.45 7.00
CA THR A 400 9.12 -4.15 7.11
C THR A 400 7.64 -4.26 7.44
N ILE A 401 6.96 -5.32 6.97
CA ILE A 401 5.53 -5.54 7.20
C ILE A 401 5.26 -5.82 8.69
N PHE A 402 6.09 -6.64 9.36
CA PHE A 402 5.91 -6.96 10.79
C PHE A 402 6.78 -6.13 11.74
N GLY A 403 8.04 -5.88 11.39
CA GLY A 403 8.96 -5.13 12.25
C GLY A 403 8.65 -3.64 12.32
N GLY A 404 7.70 -3.18 11.51
CA GLY A 404 7.54 -1.77 11.18
C GLY A 404 8.71 -1.27 10.34
N MET A 405 8.47 -0.21 9.59
CA MET A 405 9.54 0.42 8.85
C MET A 405 10.25 1.45 9.73
N THR A 406 11.51 1.21 10.02
CA THR A 406 12.42 2.08 10.79
C THR A 406 13.58 2.45 9.86
N THR A 407 14.41 3.42 10.24
CA THR A 407 15.63 3.73 9.46
C THR A 407 16.55 2.51 9.28
N MET A 408 16.52 1.55 10.21
CA MET A 408 17.28 0.30 10.12
C MET A 408 16.59 -0.78 9.28
N THR A 409 15.25 -0.90 9.34
CA THR A 409 14.52 -1.94 8.58
C THR A 409 14.15 -1.49 7.16
N ALA A 410 14.14 -0.18 6.88
CA ALA A 410 14.01 0.39 5.53
C ALA A 410 15.28 0.20 4.69
N VAL A 411 16.41 -0.13 5.32
CA VAL A 411 17.71 -0.37 4.68
C VAL A 411 18.04 -1.84 4.82
N MET A 412 17.87 -2.61 3.75
CA MET A 412 18.43 -3.96 3.73
C MET A 412 19.94 -3.86 3.49
N LEU A 413 20.74 -4.25 4.49
CA LEU A 413 22.19 -4.37 4.36
C LEU A 413 22.54 -5.45 3.34
N GLY A 414 22.91 -5.01 2.14
CA GLY A 414 23.67 -5.79 1.16
C GLY A 414 25.14 -5.38 1.19
N ALA A 415 26.04 -6.30 0.80
CA ALA A 415 27.48 -6.14 0.93
C ALA A 415 28.06 -5.04 0.01
N ASN A 416 28.64 -3.99 0.60
CA ASN A 416 29.56 -3.01 0.00
C ASN A 416 28.95 -1.91 -0.91
N LEU A 417 28.88 -0.69 -0.34
CA LEU A 417 28.42 0.56 -1.00
C LEU A 417 29.49 1.25 -1.86
N SER A 418 30.74 0.78 -1.84
CA SER A 418 31.75 1.20 -2.82
C SER A 418 31.58 0.49 -4.17
N ASP A 419 30.57 -0.37 -4.29
CA ASP A 419 30.31 -1.26 -5.42
C ASP A 419 28.79 -1.54 -5.52
N GLU A 420 27.96 -0.54 -5.84
CA GLU A 420 26.51 -0.67 -6.19
C GLU A 420 25.59 -1.58 -5.33
N LYS A 421 25.98 -2.01 -4.12
CA LYS A 421 25.31 -3.09 -3.37
C LYS A 421 24.64 -2.67 -2.06
N VAL A 422 24.01 -1.50 -2.03
CA VAL A 422 22.86 -1.27 -1.13
C VAL A 422 21.66 -1.03 -2.01
N VAL A 423 20.79 -2.05 -2.07
CA VAL A 423 19.48 -1.89 -2.69
C VAL A 423 18.67 -1.03 -1.73
N ARG A 424 18.56 0.26 -2.03
CA ARG A 424 17.52 1.10 -1.45
C ARG A 424 16.20 0.51 -1.91
N VAL A 425 15.57 -0.27 -1.04
CA VAL A 425 14.19 -0.73 -1.22
C VAL A 425 13.22 0.37 -0.78
N ASN A 426 13.72 1.53 -0.34
CA ASN A 426 12.95 2.70 -0.01
C ASN A 426 12.98 3.76 -1.13
N SER A 427 11.79 4.16 -1.58
CA SER A 427 11.62 5.44 -2.23
C SER A 427 11.31 6.48 -1.17
N SER A 428 11.98 7.64 -1.25
CA SER A 428 11.70 8.77 -0.38
C SER A 428 10.79 9.74 -1.12
N THR A 429 9.66 10.09 -0.52
CA THR A 429 8.83 11.19 -1.02
C THR A 429 8.81 12.32 -0.01
N THR A 430 8.84 13.55 -0.52
CA THR A 430 8.53 14.73 0.29
C THR A 430 7.04 14.67 0.63
N VAL A 431 6.75 14.82 1.91
CA VAL A 431 5.40 14.80 2.46
C VAL A 431 5.14 16.14 3.09
N PHE A 432 3.97 16.70 2.81
CA PHE A 432 3.54 17.93 3.45
C PHE A 432 2.71 17.57 4.67
N ARG A 433 3.19 17.97 5.85
CA ARG A 433 2.41 17.92 7.08
C ARG A 433 1.50 19.14 7.09
N ASN A 434 0.20 18.92 6.96
CA ASN A 434 -0.80 19.97 7.10
C ASN A 434 -1.10 20.10 8.60
N ARG A 435 -0.66 21.20 9.21
CA ARG A 435 -0.97 21.53 10.61
C ARG A 435 -1.90 22.73 10.65
N SER A 436 -3.08 22.56 11.25
CA SER A 436 -3.93 23.71 11.57
C SER A 436 -3.34 24.45 12.76
N ILE A 437 -2.99 25.72 12.58
CA ILE A 437 -2.65 26.62 13.67
C ILE A 437 -3.71 27.73 13.75
N GLU A 438 -4.13 28.05 14.96
CA GLU A 438 -4.94 29.24 15.20
C GLU A 438 -4.04 30.47 15.04
N VAL A 439 -4.39 31.35 14.12
CA VAL A 439 -3.76 32.65 13.94
C VAL A 439 -4.80 33.75 14.10
N ILE A 440 -4.36 34.82 14.75
CA ILE A 440 -5.15 36.04 14.86
C ILE A 440 -4.89 36.84 13.58
N GLN A 441 -5.94 37.09 12.81
CA GLN A 441 -5.89 37.93 11.62
C GLN A 441 -6.84 39.11 11.75
N CYS A 442 -6.54 40.21 11.07
CA CYS A 442 -7.45 41.34 10.98
C CYS A 442 -8.66 40.94 10.11
N HIS A 443 -9.84 41.40 10.51
CA HIS A 443 -11.05 41.28 9.73
C HIS A 443 -10.89 42.06 8.43
N ILE A 444 -10.81 41.34 7.30
CA ILE A 444 -10.77 41.95 5.97
C ILE A 444 -12.24 42.21 5.61
N GLY A 445 -12.69 43.43 5.87
CA GLY A 445 -14.01 43.92 5.47
C GLY A 445 -14.05 44.34 4.01
#